data_AF-A0A842W1S2-F1
#
_entry.id   AF-A0A842W1S2-F1
#
_cell.length_a   1.000
_cell.length_b   1.000
_cell.length_c   1.000
_cell.angle_alpha   90.00
_cell.angle_beta   90.00
_cell.angle_gamma   90.00
#
_symmetry.space_group_name_H-M   'P 1'
#
loop_
_entity.id
_entity.type
_entity.pdbx_description
1 polymer ?
#
loop_
_entity_poly.entity_id
_entity_poly.type
_entity_poly.pdbx_seq_one_letter_code
_entity_poly.pdbx_strand_id
1 'polypeptide(L)'
;MTDDYNRRQSVDKGVCVLSKDGSEKRGIQKPRGSITKGEKPTDVFLNTLWEVLEKEASLIKTQMPRFNKLWTAYFKEFKLNPHQIRKFLPDNKKFFGSNKYKVAILKRLEASLIDAYYTIKDVVLTIFKGYFPNSNKFLSDIDEEDRIPIMFKSAEVLIGSLLQFLSTEKDIISIKYLVIAKNKSMLRLKGRTDQKLLEKLRSSGFESDINTINKIMTEISDLNYVEKRKITEEEQAKGLEGNFFYKWNKEKDFTLSNSADKIYHSRILPVIEWCIGIWRSMYNIRELDVEILDSYKWKAYLEKTVKKAATQGFMTCYWVIKNIRKYYEMLVKDELKG
;
A
#
# COMPACT_ATOMS: atom_id res chain seq x y z
N MET A 1 -25.03 -28.32 -51.70
CA MET A 1 -24.28 -27.11 -52.13
C MET A 1 -23.68 -26.53 -50.87
N THR A 2 -22.61 -27.17 -50.37
CA THR A 2 -21.17 -26.86 -50.59
C THR A 2 -20.77 -25.62 -49.83
N ASP A 3 -20.19 -25.79 -48.63
CA ASP A 3 -18.72 -25.72 -48.33
C ASP A 3 -18.39 -24.28 -47.91
N ASP A 4 -17.66 -23.96 -46.84
CA ASP A 4 -16.44 -24.57 -46.32
C ASP A 4 -16.28 -24.17 -44.83
N TYR A 5 -16.18 -25.15 -43.93
CA TYR A 5 -15.74 -24.93 -42.55
C TYR A 5 -14.82 -26.08 -42.16
N ASN A 6 -13.51 -25.95 -42.41
CA ASN A 6 -12.50 -26.86 -41.90
C ASN A 6 -11.09 -26.26 -41.93
N ARG A 7 -10.49 -26.13 -40.74
CA ARG A 7 -9.07 -26.38 -40.41
C ARG A 7 -8.90 -26.11 -38.91
N ARG A 8 -8.28 -26.93 -38.06
CA ARG A 8 -7.75 -28.31 -38.08
C ARG A 8 -7.49 -28.61 -36.59
N GLN A 9 -8.16 -29.60 -36.02
CA GLN A 9 -7.67 -30.32 -34.84
C GLN A 9 -7.15 -31.67 -35.35
N SER A 10 -5.90 -32.00 -35.03
CA SER A 10 -5.36 -33.35 -35.23
C SER A 10 -5.14 -34.00 -33.87
N VAL A 11 -5.77 -35.15 -33.74
CA VAL A 11 -5.74 -36.11 -32.64
C VAL A 11 -4.58 -37.08 -32.86
N ASP A 12 -3.96 -37.54 -31.78
CA ASP A 12 -3.56 -38.95 -31.58
C ASP A 12 -3.40 -39.18 -30.07
N LYS A 13 -4.29 -39.92 -29.38
CA LYS A 13 -4.30 -41.38 -29.18
C LYS A 13 -2.90 -41.89 -28.78
N GLY A 14 -2.65 -42.50 -27.63
CA GLY A 14 -3.45 -42.99 -26.52
C GLY A 14 -2.52 -43.85 -25.64
N VAL A 15 -3.12 -44.58 -24.69
CA VAL A 15 -2.58 -45.68 -23.87
C VAL A 15 -2.42 -45.32 -22.38
N CYS A 16 -3.46 -45.68 -21.63
CA CYS A 16 -3.40 -45.95 -20.19
C CYS A 16 -2.60 -47.24 -19.95
N VAL A 17 -1.61 -47.17 -19.05
CA VAL A 17 -1.11 -48.35 -18.32
C VAL A 17 -1.22 -48.03 -16.84
N LEU A 18 -2.04 -48.82 -16.15
CA LEU A 18 -2.06 -48.92 -14.70
C LEU A 18 -0.78 -49.63 -14.25
N SER A 19 0.00 -49.00 -13.37
CA SER A 19 0.97 -49.71 -12.54
C SER A 19 0.75 -49.37 -11.07
N LYS A 20 0.69 -50.44 -10.28
CA LYS A 20 0.50 -50.50 -8.84
C LYS A 20 1.67 -49.85 -8.09
N ASP A 21 1.35 -49.41 -6.87
CA ASP A 21 2.27 -49.15 -5.76
C ASP A 21 3.12 -47.87 -5.79
N GLY A 22 2.71 -46.92 -4.94
CA GLY A 22 3.57 -46.42 -3.86
C GLY A 22 4.60 -45.33 -4.19
N SER A 23 4.30 -44.13 -3.66
CA SER A 23 5.23 -43.02 -3.33
C SER A 23 5.58 -42.01 -4.43
N GLU A 24 4.87 -40.88 -4.41
CA GLU A 24 5.19 -39.66 -5.17
C GLU A 24 6.24 -38.84 -4.41
N LYS A 25 7.54 -39.05 -4.70
CA LYS A 25 8.59 -38.09 -4.33
C LYS A 25 8.61 -36.96 -5.35
N ARG A 26 8.09 -35.78 -4.97
CA ARG A 26 8.26 -34.56 -5.77
C ARG A 26 9.71 -34.09 -5.68
N GLY A 27 10.45 -34.27 -6.77
CA GLY A 27 11.78 -33.73 -6.97
C GLY A 27 11.74 -32.20 -7.04
N ILE A 28 12.44 -31.55 -6.11
CA ILE A 28 12.80 -30.14 -6.21
C ILE A 28 13.95 -30.04 -7.22
N GLN A 29 13.70 -29.42 -8.37
CA GLN A 29 14.76 -28.97 -9.27
C GLN A 29 15.58 -27.90 -8.55
N LYS A 30 16.79 -28.26 -8.10
CA LYS A 30 17.82 -27.29 -7.70
C LYS A 30 18.43 -26.66 -8.97
N PRO A 31 18.66 -25.34 -9.02
CA PRO A 31 19.47 -24.77 -10.08
C PRO A 31 20.91 -25.27 -9.92
N ARG A 32 21.44 -25.88 -11.00
CA ARG A 32 22.84 -26.27 -11.15
C ARG A 32 23.67 -25.00 -11.38
N GLY A 33 24.33 -24.53 -10.32
CA GLY A 33 25.53 -23.70 -10.41
C GLY A 33 26.71 -24.51 -9.89
N SER A 34 27.65 -24.82 -10.76
CA SER A 34 28.94 -25.43 -10.40
C SER A 34 29.76 -24.45 -9.57
N ILE A 35 30.03 -24.78 -8.32
CA ILE A 35 30.94 -24.01 -7.46
C ILE A 35 32.37 -24.36 -7.87
N THR A 36 33.05 -23.44 -8.56
CA THR A 36 34.51 -23.43 -8.66
C THR A 36 35.09 -23.04 -7.31
N LYS A 37 35.91 -23.93 -6.72
CA LYS A 37 36.71 -23.64 -5.53
C LYS A 37 37.63 -22.43 -5.81
N GLY A 38 37.34 -21.28 -5.18
CA GLY A 38 38.25 -20.12 -5.21
C GLY A 38 37.57 -18.75 -5.15
N GLU A 39 36.28 -18.64 -5.42
CA GLU A 39 35.60 -17.35 -5.29
C GLU A 39 35.22 -17.09 -3.83
N LYS A 40 35.72 -15.97 -3.27
CA LYS A 40 35.22 -15.45 -1.98
C LYS A 40 33.70 -15.32 -2.10
N PRO A 41 32.93 -15.72 -1.07
CA PRO A 41 31.49 -15.49 -1.08
C PRO A 41 31.23 -14.02 -1.40
N THR A 42 30.53 -13.77 -2.50
CA THR A 42 30.05 -12.43 -2.85
C THR A 42 29.23 -11.93 -1.67
N ASP A 43 29.56 -10.75 -1.15
CA ASP A 43 28.87 -10.17 0.00
C ASP A 43 27.45 -9.76 -0.38
N VAL A 44 26.53 -10.73 -0.29
CA VAL A 44 25.14 -10.60 -0.74
C VAL A 44 24.47 -9.44 -0.01
N PHE A 45 24.63 -9.38 1.32
CA PHE A 45 24.04 -8.30 2.12
C PHE A 45 24.52 -6.92 1.66
N LEU A 46 25.82 -6.71 1.51
CA LEU A 46 26.33 -5.41 1.15
C LEU A 46 25.92 -4.99 -0.27
N ASN A 47 25.91 -5.94 -1.21
CA ASN A 47 25.46 -5.69 -2.58
C ASN A 47 23.96 -5.39 -2.65
N THR A 48 23.12 -6.16 -1.96
CA THR A 48 21.68 -5.88 -1.88
C THR A 48 21.41 -4.53 -1.22
N LEU A 49 22.16 -4.16 -0.17
CA LEU A 49 22.03 -2.84 0.45
C LEU A 49 22.37 -1.70 -0.52
N TRP A 50 23.39 -1.90 -1.35
CA TRP A 50 23.72 -0.98 -2.44
C TRP A 50 22.58 -0.88 -3.47
N GLU A 51 22.06 -2.00 -3.93
CA GLU A 51 20.96 -2.05 -4.91
C GLU A 51 19.71 -1.34 -4.38
N VAL A 52 19.37 -1.52 -3.11
CA VAL A 52 18.28 -0.78 -2.45
C VAL A 52 18.52 0.72 -2.48
N LEU A 53 19.73 1.18 -2.14
CA LEU A 53 20.05 2.61 -2.17
C LEU A 53 19.93 3.21 -3.58
N GLU A 54 20.40 2.50 -4.62
CA GLU A 54 20.27 2.93 -6.01
C GLU A 54 18.81 2.95 -6.46
N LYS A 55 18.05 1.89 -6.15
CA LYS A 55 16.62 1.77 -6.46
C LYS A 55 15.86 2.95 -5.87
N GLU A 56 16.04 3.22 -4.58
CA GLU A 56 15.35 4.32 -3.88
C GLU A 56 15.76 5.70 -4.41
N ALA A 57 17.05 5.93 -4.66
CA ALA A 57 17.51 7.19 -5.25
C ALA A 57 16.91 7.43 -6.65
N SER A 58 16.88 6.39 -7.49
CA SER A 58 16.31 6.42 -8.84
C SER A 58 14.80 6.66 -8.81
N LEU A 59 14.10 6.00 -7.89
CA LEU A 59 12.66 6.17 -7.68
C LEU A 59 12.33 7.62 -7.34
N ILE A 60 13.02 8.23 -6.36
CA ILE A 60 12.82 9.64 -5.97
C ILE A 60 13.10 10.57 -7.15
N LYS A 61 14.20 10.34 -7.86
CA LYS A 61 14.60 11.14 -9.04
C LYS A 61 13.49 11.14 -10.10
N THR A 62 12.81 10.02 -10.29
CA THR A 62 11.79 9.83 -11.33
C THR A 62 10.40 10.30 -10.89
N GLN A 63 10.03 10.03 -9.64
CA GLN A 63 8.67 10.26 -9.16
C GLN A 63 8.43 11.68 -8.69
N MET A 64 9.43 12.39 -8.14
CA MET A 64 9.25 13.77 -7.68
C MET A 64 8.92 14.76 -8.79
N PRO A 65 9.56 14.72 -9.99
CA PRO A 65 9.14 15.56 -11.11
C PRO A 65 7.69 15.29 -11.55
N ARG A 66 7.26 14.02 -11.54
CA ARG A 66 5.88 13.63 -11.87
C ARG A 66 4.89 14.19 -10.87
N PHE A 67 5.19 14.06 -9.57
CA PHE A 67 4.42 14.65 -8.49
C PHE A 67 4.28 16.16 -8.67
N ASN A 68 5.40 16.87 -8.84
CA ASN A 68 5.40 18.33 -8.94
C ASN A 68 4.60 18.83 -10.14
N LYS A 69 4.63 18.10 -11.27
CA LYS A 69 3.78 18.39 -12.44
C LYS A 69 2.29 18.25 -12.10
N LEU A 70 1.89 17.12 -11.51
CA LEU A 70 0.49 16.88 -11.11
C LEU A 70 0.01 17.89 -10.06
N TRP A 71 0.85 18.15 -9.06
CA TRP A 71 0.54 19.07 -7.97
C TRP A 71 0.36 20.50 -8.46
N THR A 72 1.29 20.97 -9.29
CA THR A 72 1.24 22.32 -9.86
C THR A 72 0.01 22.51 -10.74
N ALA A 73 -0.37 21.49 -11.51
CA ALA A 73 -1.52 21.56 -12.40
C ALA A 73 -2.85 21.65 -11.65
N TYR A 74 -3.01 20.95 -10.52
CA TYR A 74 -4.33 20.72 -9.95
C TYR A 74 -4.50 21.09 -8.47
N PHE A 75 -3.44 21.13 -7.66
CA PHE A 75 -3.57 21.21 -6.20
C PHE A 75 -2.74 22.32 -5.52
N LYS A 76 -1.88 23.02 -6.26
CA LYS A 76 -1.02 24.09 -5.73
C LYS A 76 -1.80 25.21 -5.03
N GLU A 77 -3.01 25.52 -5.48
CA GLU A 77 -3.86 26.55 -4.88
C GLU A 77 -4.33 26.20 -3.46
N PHE A 78 -4.48 24.90 -3.14
CA PHE A 78 -4.89 24.43 -1.81
C PHE A 78 -3.71 24.29 -0.86
N LYS A 79 -2.53 23.99 -1.41
CA LYS A 79 -1.28 23.92 -0.64
C LYS A 79 -0.10 24.24 -1.55
N LEU A 80 0.41 25.45 -1.38
CA LEU A 80 1.48 26.02 -2.21
C LEU A 80 2.76 25.19 -2.16
N ASN A 81 3.14 24.76 -0.96
CA ASN A 81 4.38 24.05 -0.67
C ASN A 81 4.07 22.70 -0.01
N PRO A 82 3.75 21.65 -0.79
CA PRO A 82 3.69 20.29 -0.24
C PRO A 82 5.08 19.84 0.20
N HIS A 83 5.15 18.92 1.16
CA HIS A 83 6.39 18.24 1.50
C HIS A 83 7.06 17.68 0.23
N GLN A 84 8.39 17.72 0.22
CA GLN A 84 9.22 17.26 -0.89
C GLN A 84 10.15 16.17 -0.39
N ILE A 85 10.28 15.10 -1.17
CA ILE A 85 11.25 14.04 -0.86
C ILE A 85 12.64 14.53 -1.20
N ARG A 86 13.49 14.68 -0.18
CA ARG A 86 14.89 15.06 -0.38
C ARG A 86 15.59 14.02 -1.25
N LYS A 87 16.29 14.49 -2.27
CA LYS A 87 17.10 13.64 -3.14
C LYS A 87 18.40 13.27 -2.42
N PHE A 88 18.91 12.07 -2.73
CA PHE A 88 20.26 11.68 -2.38
C PHE A 88 20.93 10.99 -3.57
N LEU A 89 22.26 11.04 -3.60
CA LEU A 89 23.07 10.49 -4.67
C LEU A 89 24.04 9.48 -4.03
N PRO A 90 23.74 8.18 -4.14
CA PRO A 90 24.65 7.15 -3.67
C PRO A 90 25.91 7.13 -4.57
N ASP A 91 27.05 6.78 -3.98
CA ASP A 91 28.37 6.73 -4.64
C ASP A 91 28.93 5.35 -4.37
N ASN A 92 29.06 4.53 -5.41
CA ASN A 92 29.42 3.12 -5.30
C ASN A 92 30.78 2.95 -4.63
N LYS A 93 31.78 3.68 -5.11
CA LYS A 93 33.16 3.59 -4.60
C LYS A 93 33.22 3.95 -3.12
N LYS A 94 32.55 5.04 -2.72
CA LYS A 94 32.51 5.47 -1.31
C LYS A 94 31.70 4.53 -0.44
N PHE A 95 30.61 3.96 -0.96
CA PHE A 95 29.78 3.01 -0.25
C PHE A 95 30.57 1.77 0.15
N PHE A 96 31.23 1.11 -0.81
CA PHE A 96 32.04 -0.07 -0.52
C PHE A 96 33.30 0.28 0.30
N GLY A 97 33.89 1.46 0.10
CA GLY A 97 35.15 1.86 0.75
C GLY A 97 35.06 2.49 2.14
N SER A 98 33.89 2.94 2.62
CA SER A 98 33.84 3.72 3.88
C SER A 98 32.59 3.46 4.73
N ASN A 99 32.78 3.00 5.97
CA ASN A 99 31.70 2.86 6.94
C ASN A 99 31.08 4.22 7.33
N LYS A 100 31.90 5.29 7.42
CA LYS A 100 31.40 6.66 7.62
C LYS A 100 30.46 7.10 6.49
N TYR A 101 30.78 6.74 5.25
CA TYR A 101 29.90 7.03 4.12
C TYR A 101 28.60 6.23 4.18
N LYS A 102 28.66 4.93 4.52
CA LYS A 102 27.46 4.09 4.73
C LYS A 102 26.52 4.70 5.76
N VAL A 103 27.04 5.16 6.91
CA VAL A 103 26.25 5.88 7.92
C VAL A 103 25.58 7.13 7.33
N ALA A 104 26.36 7.96 6.62
CA ALA A 104 25.86 9.21 6.05
C ALA A 104 24.76 8.98 4.99
N ILE A 105 24.93 8.02 4.08
CA ILE A 105 23.97 7.76 3.01
C ILE A 105 22.69 7.10 3.55
N LEU A 106 22.81 6.19 4.53
CA LEU A 106 21.64 5.59 5.19
C LEU A 106 20.84 6.63 5.98
N LYS A 107 21.51 7.62 6.59
CA LYS A 107 20.83 8.75 7.24
C LYS A 107 20.04 9.60 6.24
N ARG A 108 20.53 9.76 5.01
CA ARG A 108 19.80 10.46 3.93
C ARG A 108 18.60 9.64 3.43
N LEU A 109 18.76 8.32 3.28
CA LEU A 109 17.63 7.44 2.96
C LEU A 109 16.56 7.50 4.06
N GLU A 110 16.95 7.42 5.33
CA GLU A 110 16.05 7.56 6.47
C GLU A 110 15.22 8.86 6.40
N ALA A 111 15.88 9.99 6.13
CA ALA A 111 15.20 11.28 5.95
C ALA A 111 14.23 11.27 4.74
N SER A 112 14.62 10.63 3.63
CA SER A 112 13.79 10.54 2.42
C SER A 112 12.54 9.68 2.64
N LEU A 113 12.66 8.59 3.39
CA LEU A 113 11.52 7.74 3.77
C LEU A 113 10.49 8.51 4.61
N ILE A 114 10.96 9.38 5.52
CA ILE A 114 10.10 10.26 6.32
C ILE A 114 9.44 11.31 5.42
N ASP A 115 10.20 11.97 4.55
CA ASP A 115 9.64 12.99 3.66
C ASP A 115 8.57 12.42 2.74
N ALA A 116 8.75 11.19 2.23
CA ALA A 116 7.77 10.49 1.41
C ALA A 116 6.45 10.25 2.17
N TYR A 117 6.54 9.88 3.44
CA TYR A 117 5.38 9.66 4.31
C TYR A 117 4.58 10.96 4.46
N TYR A 118 5.27 12.06 4.77
CA TYR A 118 4.64 13.37 4.91
C TYR A 118 4.13 13.95 3.59
N THR A 119 4.77 13.61 2.46
CA THR A 119 4.27 13.99 1.13
C THR A 119 2.94 13.30 0.84
N ILE A 120 2.82 12.00 1.13
CA ILE A 120 1.55 11.27 1.01
C ILE A 120 0.49 11.87 1.93
N LYS A 121 0.86 12.19 3.18
CA LYS A 121 -0.04 12.86 4.14
C LYS A 121 -0.56 14.19 3.62
N ASP A 122 0.31 15.01 3.05
CA ASP A 122 -0.06 16.28 2.44
C ASP A 122 -1.05 16.11 1.30
N VAL A 123 -0.85 15.12 0.43
CA VAL A 123 -1.78 14.82 -0.66
C VAL A 123 -3.16 14.48 -0.11
N VAL A 124 -3.23 13.50 0.80
CA VAL A 124 -4.52 13.02 1.33
C VAL A 124 -5.24 14.12 2.09
N LEU A 125 -4.52 14.88 2.93
CA LEU A 125 -5.10 16.04 3.63
C LEU A 125 -5.59 17.11 2.67
N THR A 126 -4.81 17.43 1.64
CA THR A 126 -5.20 18.46 0.66
C THR A 126 -6.45 18.03 -0.09
N ILE A 127 -6.57 16.76 -0.49
CA ILE A 127 -7.75 16.25 -1.17
C ILE A 127 -8.97 16.25 -0.25
N PHE A 128 -8.89 15.63 0.93
CA PHE A 128 -10.05 15.41 1.80
C PHE A 128 -10.42 16.57 2.72
N LYS A 129 -9.47 17.45 3.03
CA LYS A 129 -9.70 18.62 3.90
C LYS A 129 -9.61 19.97 3.18
N GLY A 130 -8.97 20.03 2.02
CA GLY A 130 -8.84 21.27 1.23
C GLY A 130 -9.73 21.31 -0.01
N TYR A 131 -9.62 20.31 -0.88
CA TYR A 131 -10.29 20.29 -2.18
C TYR A 131 -11.77 19.89 -2.08
N PHE A 132 -12.05 18.74 -1.47
CA PHE A 132 -13.43 18.25 -1.34
C PHE A 132 -14.35 19.13 -0.48
N PRO A 133 -13.91 19.64 0.69
CA PRO A 133 -14.79 20.44 1.53
C PRO A 133 -14.91 21.87 0.97
N ASN A 134 -15.96 22.10 0.19
CA ASN A 134 -16.42 23.43 -0.22
C ASN A 134 -15.39 24.29 -0.97
N SER A 135 -14.38 23.69 -1.64
CA SER A 135 -13.57 24.51 -2.54
C SER A 135 -14.44 24.99 -3.70
N ASN A 136 -14.35 26.28 -4.04
CA ASN A 136 -15.11 26.85 -5.16
C ASN A 136 -14.89 26.06 -6.44
N LYS A 137 -13.68 25.55 -6.66
CA LYS A 137 -13.32 24.73 -7.81
C LYS A 137 -13.99 23.37 -7.82
N PHE A 138 -14.07 22.69 -6.68
CA PHE A 138 -14.79 21.42 -6.60
C PHE A 138 -16.30 21.63 -6.80
N LEU A 139 -16.85 22.69 -6.20
CA LEU A 139 -18.27 23.02 -6.32
C LEU A 139 -18.65 23.47 -7.74
N SER A 140 -17.75 24.15 -8.46
CA SER A 140 -17.98 24.59 -9.85
C SER A 140 -17.80 23.48 -10.88
N ASP A 141 -16.83 22.57 -10.65
CA ASP A 141 -16.44 21.59 -11.65
C ASP A 141 -17.20 20.27 -11.51
N ILE A 142 -17.83 20.01 -10.35
CA ILE A 142 -18.52 18.76 -10.04
C ILE A 142 -19.97 19.04 -9.64
N ASP A 143 -20.89 18.45 -10.38
CA ASP A 143 -22.33 18.49 -10.13
C ASP A 143 -22.66 17.88 -8.76
N GLU A 144 -23.72 18.39 -8.12
CA GLU A 144 -24.07 18.05 -6.74
C GLU A 144 -24.23 16.54 -6.52
N GLU A 145 -24.79 15.83 -7.50
CA GLU A 145 -24.99 14.38 -7.46
C GLU A 145 -23.69 13.57 -7.40
N ASP A 146 -22.60 14.08 -7.98
CA ASP A 146 -21.29 13.40 -8.07
C ASP A 146 -20.36 13.74 -6.90
N ARG A 147 -20.65 14.81 -6.15
CA ARG A 147 -19.76 15.31 -5.08
C ARG A 147 -19.54 14.28 -3.98
N ILE A 148 -20.57 13.53 -3.59
CA ILE A 148 -20.44 12.48 -2.58
C ILE A 148 -19.78 11.21 -3.17
N PRO A 149 -20.25 10.66 -4.31
CA PRO A 149 -19.62 9.53 -4.98
C PRO A 149 -18.10 9.64 -5.16
N ILE A 150 -17.60 10.80 -5.61
CA ILE A 150 -16.18 10.96 -5.91
C ILE A 150 -15.29 10.88 -4.64
N MET A 151 -15.81 11.32 -3.49
CA MET A 151 -15.11 11.21 -2.20
C MET A 151 -15.06 9.76 -1.73
N PHE A 152 -16.15 9.02 -1.88
CA PHE A 152 -16.17 7.58 -1.56
C PHE A 152 -15.26 6.77 -2.48
N LYS A 153 -15.30 7.03 -3.79
CA LYS A 153 -14.43 6.38 -4.78
C LYS A 153 -12.95 6.65 -4.45
N SER A 154 -12.60 7.87 -4.08
CA SER A 154 -11.25 8.24 -3.62
C SER A 154 -10.83 7.49 -2.35
N ALA A 155 -11.72 7.38 -1.36
CA ALA A 155 -11.45 6.67 -0.12
C ALA A 155 -11.30 5.16 -0.32
N GLU A 156 -12.09 4.56 -1.23
CA GLU A 156 -12.01 3.14 -1.60
C GLU A 156 -10.64 2.80 -2.19
N VAL A 157 -10.16 3.61 -3.13
CA VAL A 157 -8.83 3.44 -3.75
C VAL A 157 -7.71 3.58 -2.71
N LEU A 158 -7.78 4.59 -1.84
CA LEU A 158 -6.78 4.81 -0.79
C LEU A 158 -6.78 3.67 0.24
N ILE A 159 -7.94 3.23 0.74
CA ILE A 159 -8.02 2.13 1.71
C ILE A 159 -7.47 0.84 1.14
N GLY A 160 -7.75 0.53 -0.12
CA GLY A 160 -7.28 -0.71 -0.75
C GLY A 160 -5.77 -0.86 -0.77
N SER A 161 -5.01 0.26 -0.75
CA SER A 161 -3.56 0.25 -0.94
C SER A 161 -2.76 0.88 0.21
N LEU A 162 -3.36 1.79 0.97
CA LEU A 162 -2.73 2.60 2.01
C LEU A 162 -3.35 2.35 3.39
N LEU A 163 -3.97 1.20 3.62
CA LEU A 163 -4.65 0.91 4.89
C LEU A 163 -3.74 1.14 6.11
N GLN A 164 -2.50 0.65 6.08
CA GLN A 164 -1.55 0.81 7.18
C GLN A 164 -1.19 2.28 7.44
N PHE A 165 -1.10 3.08 6.38
CA PHE A 165 -0.87 4.51 6.47
C PHE A 165 -2.09 5.19 7.11
N LEU A 166 -3.29 4.93 6.60
CA LEU A 166 -4.54 5.52 7.09
C LEU A 166 -4.84 5.12 8.54
N SER A 167 -4.53 3.89 8.95
CA SER A 167 -4.71 3.46 10.35
C SER A 167 -3.79 4.19 11.33
N THR A 168 -2.67 4.72 10.84
CA THR A 168 -1.75 5.56 11.62
C THR A 168 -2.22 7.02 11.63
N GLU A 169 -2.78 7.49 10.51
CA GLU A 169 -3.25 8.86 10.29
C GLU A 169 -4.78 8.96 10.39
N LYS A 170 -5.34 8.60 11.55
CA LYS A 170 -6.79 8.33 11.70
C LYS A 170 -7.71 9.51 11.33
N ASP A 171 -7.20 10.74 11.36
CA ASP A 171 -8.01 11.96 11.18
C ASP A 171 -7.92 12.57 9.78
N ILE A 172 -7.16 11.99 8.85
CA ILE A 172 -6.94 12.63 7.54
C ILE A 172 -8.09 12.39 6.56
N ILE A 173 -8.90 11.36 6.79
CA ILE A 173 -10.14 11.05 6.06
C ILE A 173 -11.25 10.88 7.09
N SER A 174 -12.42 11.49 6.86
CA SER A 174 -13.58 11.30 7.73
C SER A 174 -13.94 9.81 7.82
N ILE A 175 -14.18 9.35 9.05
CA ILE A 175 -14.60 7.98 9.36
C ILE A 175 -15.78 7.49 8.52
N LYS A 176 -16.68 8.39 8.10
CA LYS A 176 -17.81 8.10 7.20
C LYS A 176 -17.34 7.41 5.91
N TYR A 177 -16.30 7.96 5.27
CA TYR A 177 -15.76 7.39 4.04
C TYR A 177 -15.06 6.06 4.29
N LEU A 178 -14.37 5.94 5.44
CA LEU A 178 -13.66 4.72 5.81
C LEU A 178 -14.62 3.55 6.08
N VAL A 179 -15.74 3.80 6.77
CA VAL A 179 -16.78 2.79 7.05
C VAL A 179 -17.30 2.18 5.75
N ILE A 180 -17.67 3.02 4.79
CA ILE A 180 -18.22 2.53 3.52
C ILE A 180 -17.15 1.84 2.68
N ALA A 181 -16.00 2.47 2.46
CA ALA A 181 -14.91 1.89 1.67
C ALA A 181 -14.47 0.50 2.18
N LYS A 182 -14.50 0.28 3.50
CA LYS A 182 -14.17 -1.02 4.10
C LYS A 182 -15.25 -2.09 3.98
N ASN A 183 -16.52 -1.68 3.87
CA ASN A 183 -17.65 -2.59 4.02
C ASN A 183 -18.54 -2.71 2.78
N LYS A 184 -18.38 -1.84 1.78
CA LYS A 184 -19.21 -1.77 0.56
C LYS A 184 -19.41 -3.14 -0.11
N SER A 185 -18.32 -3.87 -0.35
CA SER A 185 -18.36 -5.23 -0.91
C SER A 185 -19.28 -6.16 -0.12
N MET A 186 -19.14 -6.18 1.21
CA MET A 186 -19.91 -7.07 2.07
C MET A 186 -21.36 -6.62 2.23
N LEU A 187 -21.60 -5.30 2.30
CA LEU A 187 -22.94 -4.71 2.27
C LEU A 187 -23.70 -5.10 1.00
N ARG A 188 -23.00 -5.15 -0.14
CA ARG A 188 -23.56 -5.56 -1.44
C ARG A 188 -23.84 -7.05 -1.54
N LEU A 189 -22.93 -7.89 -1.04
CA LEU A 189 -23.06 -9.35 -1.16
C LEU A 189 -24.13 -9.92 -0.23
N LYS A 190 -24.09 -9.55 1.06
CA LYS A 190 -24.92 -10.20 2.08
C LYS A 190 -25.46 -9.28 3.17
N GLY A 191 -25.20 -7.98 3.08
CA GLY A 191 -25.50 -7.03 4.14
C GLY A 191 -24.63 -7.22 5.40
N ARG A 192 -24.75 -6.28 6.34
CA ARG A 192 -23.99 -6.28 7.61
C ARG A 192 -24.78 -5.60 8.72
N THR A 193 -24.59 -6.06 9.96
CA THR A 193 -25.10 -5.36 11.15
C THR A 193 -24.18 -4.22 11.57
N ASP A 194 -24.72 -3.22 12.28
CA ASP A 194 -23.93 -2.15 12.92
C ASP A 194 -22.75 -2.69 13.74
N GLN A 195 -22.97 -3.76 14.50
CA GLN A 195 -21.93 -4.40 15.29
C GLN A 195 -20.80 -4.97 14.42
N LYS A 196 -21.12 -5.68 13.33
CA LYS A 196 -20.09 -6.20 12.42
C LYS A 196 -19.36 -5.11 11.64
N LEU A 197 -20.03 -4.00 11.33
CA LEU A 197 -19.37 -2.82 10.74
C LEU A 197 -18.34 -2.22 11.72
N LEU A 198 -18.72 -2.08 12.99
CA LEU A 198 -17.85 -1.57 14.05
C LEU A 198 -16.62 -2.47 14.27
N GLU A 199 -16.84 -3.78 14.41
CA GLU A 199 -15.76 -4.76 14.57
C GLU A 199 -14.76 -4.69 13.43
N LYS A 200 -15.23 -4.64 12.18
CA LYS A 200 -14.37 -4.59 10.99
C LYS A 200 -13.56 -3.29 10.91
N LEU A 201 -14.17 -2.18 11.33
CA LEU A 201 -13.50 -0.89 11.40
C LEU A 201 -12.40 -0.89 12.47
N ARG A 202 -12.71 -1.37 13.68
CA ARG A 202 -11.76 -1.50 14.79
C ARG A 202 -10.61 -2.46 14.49
N SER A 203 -10.89 -3.60 13.86
CA SER A 203 -9.86 -4.56 13.42
C SER A 203 -8.87 -3.97 12.42
N SER A 204 -9.19 -2.80 11.85
CA SER A 204 -8.37 -2.09 10.88
C SER A 204 -7.63 -0.89 11.49
N GLY A 205 -7.69 -0.73 12.81
CA GLY A 205 -6.99 0.33 13.56
C GLY A 205 -7.77 1.64 13.74
N PHE A 206 -9.04 1.70 13.30
CA PHE A 206 -9.87 2.89 13.44
C PHE A 206 -10.80 2.78 14.65
N GLU A 207 -10.73 3.76 15.53
CA GLU A 207 -11.56 3.82 16.73
C GLU A 207 -12.92 4.47 16.42
N SER A 208 -13.97 3.90 16.98
CA SER A 208 -15.36 4.34 16.81
C SER A 208 -16.23 3.67 17.87
N ASP A 209 -17.47 4.12 17.99
CA ASP A 209 -18.54 3.49 18.74
C ASP A 209 -19.76 3.18 17.85
N ILE A 210 -20.72 2.45 18.42
CA ILE A 210 -21.92 2.00 17.72
C ILE A 210 -22.84 3.17 17.33
N ASN A 211 -22.87 4.24 18.14
CA ASN A 211 -23.70 5.41 17.88
C ASN A 211 -23.21 6.16 16.65
N THR A 212 -21.89 6.29 16.52
CA THR A 212 -21.20 6.88 15.37
C THR A 212 -21.46 6.06 14.11
N ILE A 213 -21.37 4.73 14.18
CA ILE A 213 -21.73 3.86 13.05
C ILE A 213 -23.19 4.05 12.66
N ASN A 214 -24.11 4.06 13.63
CA ASN A 214 -25.54 4.22 13.36
C ASN A 214 -25.87 5.59 12.77
N LYS A 215 -25.21 6.67 13.24
CA LYS A 215 -25.34 8.00 12.65
C LYS A 215 -24.86 8.01 11.20
N ILE A 216 -23.63 7.55 10.95
CA ILE A 216 -23.06 7.45 9.60
C ILE A 216 -23.98 6.67 8.67
N MET A 217 -24.41 5.48 9.08
CA MET A 217 -25.21 4.63 8.21
C MET A 217 -26.63 5.18 7.99
N THR A 218 -27.16 5.99 8.92
CA THR A 218 -28.40 6.74 8.70
C THR A 218 -28.19 7.82 7.64
N GLU A 219 -27.13 8.62 7.75
CA GLU A 219 -26.79 9.62 6.72
C GLU A 219 -26.63 8.98 5.32
N ILE A 220 -26.02 7.79 5.23
CA ILE A 220 -25.85 7.09 3.95
C ILE A 220 -27.17 6.46 3.45
N SER A 221 -28.05 6.08 4.38
CA SER A 221 -29.41 5.60 4.06
C SER A 221 -30.27 6.73 3.51
N ASP A 222 -30.20 7.93 4.08
CA ASP A 222 -30.95 9.10 3.63
C ASP A 222 -30.55 9.54 2.20
N LEU A 223 -29.31 9.22 1.79
CA LEU A 223 -28.81 9.41 0.43
C LEU A 223 -29.21 8.26 -0.55
N ASN A 224 -29.98 7.29 -0.07
CA ASN A 224 -30.46 6.10 -0.79
C ASN A 224 -29.36 5.14 -1.27
N TYR A 225 -28.15 5.16 -0.70
CA TYR A 225 -27.08 4.21 -1.05
C TYR A 225 -27.16 2.90 -0.26
N VAL A 226 -27.77 2.93 0.91
CA VAL A 226 -27.90 1.78 1.79
C VAL A 226 -29.33 1.67 2.28
N GLU A 227 -29.88 0.47 2.21
CA GLU A 227 -31.12 0.11 2.89
C GLU A 227 -30.81 -0.18 4.36
N LYS A 228 -31.55 0.47 5.27
CA LYS A 228 -31.45 0.27 6.72
C LYS A 228 -32.74 -0.36 7.23
N ARG A 229 -32.64 -1.44 8.01
CA ARG A 229 -33.78 -2.02 8.74
C ARG A 229 -33.39 -2.34 10.19
N LYS A 230 -34.37 -2.32 11.09
CA LYS A 230 -34.19 -2.82 12.46
C LYS A 230 -34.08 -4.35 12.44
N ILE A 231 -33.22 -4.91 13.28
CA ILE A 231 -33.12 -6.35 13.50
C ILE A 231 -34.30 -6.78 14.39
N THR A 232 -34.94 -7.90 14.05
CA THR A 232 -36.06 -8.43 14.85
C THR A 232 -35.57 -9.24 16.04
N GLU A 233 -36.41 -9.42 17.07
CA GLU A 233 -36.08 -10.26 18.23
C GLU A 233 -35.78 -11.71 17.84
N GLU A 234 -36.50 -12.25 16.84
CA GLU A 234 -36.23 -13.58 16.31
C GLU A 234 -34.84 -13.70 15.67
N GLU A 235 -34.39 -12.66 14.95
CA GLU A 235 -33.06 -12.64 14.35
C GLU A 235 -31.97 -12.53 15.43
N GLN A 236 -32.22 -11.75 16.48
CA GLN A 236 -31.33 -11.69 17.64
C GLN A 236 -31.26 -13.04 18.36
N ALA A 237 -32.39 -13.73 18.53
CA ALA A 237 -32.44 -15.09 19.09
C ALA A 237 -31.69 -16.12 18.22
N LYS A 238 -31.62 -15.88 16.89
CA LYS A 238 -30.81 -16.66 15.93
C LYS A 238 -29.32 -16.24 15.91
N GLY A 239 -28.91 -15.34 16.82
CA GLY A 239 -27.52 -14.93 16.99
C GLY A 239 -27.08 -13.71 16.18
N LEU A 240 -28.01 -12.97 15.57
CA LEU A 240 -27.69 -11.73 14.85
C LEU A 240 -27.47 -10.57 15.83
N GLU A 241 -26.21 -10.21 16.06
CA GLU A 241 -25.84 -9.12 16.97
C GLU A 241 -26.01 -7.73 16.34
N GLY A 242 -26.55 -6.79 17.12
CA GLY A 242 -26.69 -5.38 16.74
C GLY A 242 -28.12 -4.85 16.81
N ASN A 243 -28.30 -3.59 16.41
CA ASN A 243 -29.62 -2.95 16.36
C ASN A 243 -30.18 -2.90 14.94
N PHE A 244 -29.30 -2.70 13.96
CA PHE A 244 -29.66 -2.45 12.58
C PHE A 244 -28.91 -3.37 11.64
N PHE A 245 -29.60 -3.78 10.59
CA PHE A 245 -29.05 -4.49 9.45
C PHE A 245 -29.06 -3.58 8.23
N TYR A 246 -27.93 -3.54 7.53
CA TYR A 246 -27.68 -2.67 6.39
C TYR A 246 -27.40 -3.49 5.14
N LYS A 247 -27.96 -3.09 4.01
CA LYS A 247 -27.71 -3.70 2.70
C LYS A 247 -27.47 -2.63 1.67
N TRP A 248 -26.50 -2.85 0.78
CA TRP A 248 -26.25 -1.89 -0.30
C TRP A 248 -27.42 -1.87 -1.28
N ASN A 249 -27.88 -0.67 -1.65
CA ASN A 249 -28.89 -0.51 -2.69
C ASN A 249 -28.27 -0.90 -4.04
N LYS A 250 -28.81 -1.92 -4.71
CA LYS A 250 -28.24 -2.44 -5.98
C LYS A 250 -28.37 -1.48 -7.15
N GLU A 251 -29.32 -0.56 -7.09
CA GLU A 251 -29.59 0.41 -8.16
C GLU A 251 -28.68 1.64 -8.05
N LYS A 252 -28.00 1.81 -6.91
CA LYS A 252 -27.01 2.85 -6.71
C LYS A 252 -25.62 2.25 -6.60
N ASP A 253 -24.70 2.76 -7.39
CA ASP A 253 -23.26 2.62 -7.12
C ASP A 253 -22.68 4.04 -7.05
N PHE A 254 -21.44 4.19 -6.60
CA PHE A 254 -20.70 5.45 -6.73
C PHE A 254 -20.26 5.66 -8.19
N THR A 255 -21.20 5.45 -9.13
CA THR A 255 -21.06 5.75 -10.54
C THR A 255 -21.03 7.26 -10.68
N LEU A 256 -20.06 7.75 -11.43
CA LEU A 256 -19.92 9.16 -11.72
C LEU A 256 -20.57 9.46 -13.06
N SER A 257 -21.10 10.67 -13.23
CA SER A 257 -21.41 11.21 -14.55
C SER A 257 -20.16 11.22 -15.44
N ASN A 258 -20.35 11.29 -16.76
CA ASN A 258 -19.22 11.31 -17.70
C ASN A 258 -18.28 12.52 -17.50
N SER A 259 -18.81 13.67 -17.07
CA SER A 259 -18.03 14.87 -16.76
C SER A 259 -17.21 14.66 -15.49
N ALA A 260 -17.85 14.22 -14.41
CA ALA A 260 -17.18 13.96 -13.14
C ALA A 260 -16.14 12.84 -13.24
N ASP A 261 -16.40 11.79 -14.01
CA ASP A 261 -15.45 10.69 -14.21
C ASP A 261 -14.19 11.15 -14.95
N LYS A 262 -14.33 12.02 -15.97
CA LYS A 262 -13.19 12.64 -16.65
C LYS A 262 -12.35 13.49 -15.70
N ILE A 263 -12.98 14.28 -14.82
CA ILE A 263 -12.27 15.10 -13.84
C ILE A 263 -11.56 14.21 -12.82
N TYR A 264 -12.24 13.17 -12.33
CA TYR A 264 -11.67 12.20 -11.41
C TYR A 264 -10.39 11.57 -11.99
N HIS A 265 -10.46 11.04 -13.20
CA HIS A 265 -9.33 10.35 -13.84
C HIS A 265 -8.21 11.28 -14.31
N SER A 266 -8.50 12.54 -14.61
CA SER A 266 -7.47 13.50 -15.06
C SER A 266 -6.78 14.25 -13.92
N ARG A 267 -7.45 14.44 -12.78
CA ARG A 267 -6.95 15.30 -11.68
C ARG A 267 -6.71 14.57 -10.38
N ILE A 268 -7.71 13.83 -9.89
CA ILE A 268 -7.71 13.27 -8.51
C ILE A 268 -7.02 11.91 -8.48
N LEU A 269 -7.43 11.00 -9.35
CA LEU A 269 -6.88 9.65 -9.38
C LEU A 269 -5.36 9.63 -9.63
N PRO A 270 -4.78 10.43 -10.56
CA PRO A 270 -3.34 10.37 -10.82
C PRO A 270 -2.48 10.70 -9.61
N VAL A 271 -2.91 11.64 -8.75
CA VAL A 271 -2.16 11.99 -7.54
C VAL A 271 -2.34 10.94 -6.43
N ILE A 272 -3.53 10.31 -6.35
CA ILE A 272 -3.77 9.17 -5.46
C ILE A 272 -2.93 7.95 -5.89
N GLU A 273 -2.90 7.64 -7.17
CA GLU A 273 -2.09 6.55 -7.74
C GLU A 273 -0.59 6.81 -7.54
N TRP A 274 -0.15 8.07 -7.63
CA TRP A 274 1.21 8.43 -7.29
C TRP A 274 1.53 8.11 -5.82
N CYS A 275 0.66 8.46 -4.87
CA CYS A 275 0.82 8.10 -3.46
C CYS A 275 0.92 6.59 -3.26
N ILE A 276 0.05 5.82 -3.93
CA ILE A 276 0.05 4.37 -3.88
C ILE A 276 1.35 3.78 -4.45
N GLY A 277 1.80 4.30 -5.59
CA GLY A 277 3.04 3.88 -6.23
C GLY A 277 4.25 4.13 -5.34
N ILE A 278 4.40 5.34 -4.79
CA ILE A 278 5.47 5.66 -3.84
C ILE A 278 5.41 4.76 -2.61
N TRP A 279 4.24 4.59 -2.01
CA TRP A 279 4.09 3.75 -0.82
C TRP A 279 4.52 2.30 -1.08
N ARG A 280 4.05 1.72 -2.19
CA ARG A 280 4.35 0.33 -2.54
C ARG A 280 5.81 0.12 -2.91
N SER A 281 6.46 1.11 -3.49
CA SER A 281 7.86 1.01 -3.91
C SER A 281 8.84 1.36 -2.78
N MET A 282 8.74 2.54 -2.18
CA MET A 282 9.72 3.03 -1.19
C MET A 282 9.73 2.23 0.12
N TYR A 283 8.58 1.66 0.50
CA TYR A 283 8.44 0.91 1.75
C TYR A 283 8.45 -0.60 1.54
N ASN A 284 8.95 -1.05 0.40
CA ASN A 284 9.20 -2.45 0.10
C ASN A 284 10.71 -2.67 -0.06
N ILE A 285 11.30 -3.23 0.99
CA ILE A 285 12.73 -3.52 1.09
C ILE A 285 12.98 -5.02 1.36
N ARG A 286 12.05 -5.88 0.97
CA ARG A 286 12.09 -7.33 1.25
C ARG A 286 13.35 -7.99 0.72
N GLU A 287 13.94 -7.45 -0.33
CA GLU A 287 15.22 -7.90 -0.85
C GLU A 287 16.33 -7.89 0.19
N LEU A 288 16.25 -7.04 1.24
CA LEU A 288 17.23 -7.03 2.32
C LEU A 288 17.16 -8.24 3.26
N ASP A 289 16.11 -9.07 3.19
CA ASP A 289 16.01 -10.31 3.98
C ASP A 289 16.94 -11.39 3.40
N VAL A 290 18.25 -11.21 3.66
CA VAL A 290 19.32 -12.08 3.17
C VAL A 290 20.16 -12.61 4.32
N GLU A 291 20.89 -13.69 4.03
CA GLU A 291 21.84 -14.28 4.97
C GLU A 291 23.07 -13.37 5.18
N ILE A 292 23.52 -13.27 6.42
CA ILE A 292 24.70 -12.49 6.81
C ILE A 292 25.90 -13.43 6.95
N LEU A 293 27.01 -13.11 6.27
CA LEU A 293 28.25 -13.89 6.34
C LEU A 293 28.83 -13.91 7.77
N ASP A 294 29.45 -15.03 8.14
CA ASP A 294 30.06 -15.23 9.47
C ASP A 294 31.18 -14.22 9.80
N SER A 295 31.80 -13.64 8.78
CA SER A 295 32.85 -12.63 8.92
C SER A 295 32.34 -11.28 9.47
N TYR A 296 31.03 -11.05 9.49
CA TYR A 296 30.46 -9.81 9.98
C TYR A 296 30.56 -9.70 11.51
N LYS A 297 31.28 -8.68 11.98
CA LYS A 297 31.23 -8.27 13.39
C LYS A 297 29.78 -7.96 13.79
N TRP A 298 29.35 -8.37 14.99
CA TRP A 298 27.96 -8.28 15.48
C TRP A 298 26.88 -8.88 14.56
N LYS A 299 27.22 -9.96 13.83
CA LYS A 299 26.30 -10.70 12.95
C LYS A 299 24.87 -10.84 13.49
N ALA A 300 24.70 -11.34 14.72
CA ALA A 300 23.37 -11.57 15.31
C ALA A 300 22.47 -10.32 15.37
N TYR A 301 23.06 -9.13 15.57
CA TYR A 301 22.31 -7.86 15.53
C TYR A 301 21.83 -7.55 14.12
N LEU A 302 22.70 -7.75 13.13
CA LEU A 302 22.39 -7.49 11.73
C LEU A 302 21.35 -8.49 11.20
N GLU A 303 21.49 -9.78 11.50
CA GLU A 303 20.51 -10.82 11.14
C GLU A 303 19.11 -10.50 11.68
N LYS A 304 19.02 -10.14 12.97
CA LYS A 304 17.75 -9.72 13.58
C LYS A 304 17.15 -8.49 12.92
N THR A 305 18.00 -7.60 12.41
CA THR A 305 17.59 -6.38 11.72
C THR A 305 17.04 -6.71 10.34
N VAL A 306 17.79 -7.45 9.52
CA VAL A 306 17.42 -7.74 8.13
C VAL A 306 16.22 -8.66 8.01
N LYS A 307 16.03 -9.62 8.93
CA LYS A 307 14.83 -10.47 8.97
C LYS A 307 13.51 -9.70 9.07
N LYS A 308 13.55 -8.47 9.62
CA LYS A 308 12.34 -7.63 9.67
C LYS A 308 11.95 -7.09 8.30
N ALA A 309 12.87 -7.05 7.33
CA ALA A 309 12.62 -6.54 5.99
C ALA A 309 11.58 -7.35 5.20
N ALA A 310 11.32 -8.62 5.59
CA ALA A 310 10.24 -9.44 5.03
C ALA A 310 8.84 -8.78 5.11
N THR A 311 8.64 -7.90 6.09
CA THR A 311 7.39 -7.16 6.25
C THR A 311 7.43 -5.82 5.53
N GLN A 312 6.41 -5.56 4.70
CA GLN A 312 6.26 -4.28 4.00
C GLN A 312 5.64 -3.22 4.91
N GLY A 313 6.02 -1.96 4.70
CA GLY A 313 5.41 -0.80 5.37
C GLY A 313 6.41 0.20 5.91
N PHE A 314 5.95 1.44 6.12
CA PHE A 314 6.79 2.55 6.55
C PHE A 314 7.57 2.25 7.83
N MET A 315 6.89 1.83 8.91
CA MET A 315 7.53 1.60 10.20
C MET A 315 8.62 0.54 10.12
N THR A 316 8.33 -0.58 9.45
CA THR A 316 9.31 -1.65 9.27
C THR A 316 10.51 -1.18 8.48
N CYS A 317 10.28 -0.57 7.31
CA CYS A 317 11.33 -0.05 6.45
C CYS A 317 12.23 0.95 7.19
N TYR A 318 11.61 1.94 7.84
CA TYR A 318 12.30 2.96 8.64
C TYR A 318 13.21 2.32 9.71
N TRP A 319 12.69 1.37 10.48
CA TRP A 319 13.46 0.72 11.55
C TRP A 319 14.58 -0.18 11.04
N VAL A 320 14.38 -0.88 9.91
CA VAL A 320 15.44 -1.68 9.29
C VAL A 320 16.58 -0.77 8.86
N ILE A 321 16.31 0.27 8.07
CA ILE A 321 17.34 1.21 7.59
C ILE A 321 18.05 1.91 8.76
N LYS A 322 17.30 2.35 9.77
CA LYS A 322 17.87 2.97 10.98
C LYS A 322 18.78 2.04 11.77
N ASN A 323 18.42 0.77 11.89
CA ASN A 323 19.25 -0.21 12.59
C ASN A 323 20.48 -0.63 11.77
N ILE A 324 20.39 -0.73 10.44
CA ILE A 324 21.56 -0.91 9.57
C ILE A 324 22.50 0.30 9.69
N ARG A 325 21.96 1.53 9.75
CA ARG A 325 22.78 2.72 10.03
C ARG A 325 23.50 2.60 11.37
N LYS A 326 22.77 2.23 12.43
CA LYS A 326 23.33 2.03 13.78
C LYS A 326 24.43 0.96 13.80
N TYR A 327 24.27 -0.11 13.03
CA TYR A 327 25.31 -1.13 12.85
C TYR A 327 26.62 -0.52 12.35
N TYR A 328 26.58 0.29 11.28
CA TYR A 328 27.79 0.95 10.77
C TYR A 328 28.32 2.04 11.72
N GLU A 329 27.46 2.71 12.48
CA GLU A 329 27.90 3.64 13.54
C GLU A 329 28.70 2.92 14.64
N MET A 330 28.31 1.69 14.99
CA MET A 330 29.07 0.86 15.93
C MET A 330 30.44 0.51 15.34
N LEU A 331 30.52 0.14 14.06
CA LEU A 331 31.79 -0.21 13.40
C LEU A 331 32.76 0.98 13.41
N VAL A 332 32.28 2.18 13.04
CA VAL A 332 33.09 3.40 13.04
C VAL A 332 33.60 3.75 14.44
N LYS A 333 32.80 3.53 15.49
CA LYS A 333 33.23 3.79 16.88
C LYS A 333 34.33 2.84 17.32
N ASP A 334 34.29 1.60 16.88
CA ASP A 334 35.31 0.61 17.22
C ASP A 334 36.62 0.84 16.44
N GLU A 335 36.53 1.27 15.18
CA GLU A 335 37.69 1.72 14.38
C GLU A 335 38.41 2.94 14.98
N LEU A 336 37.75 3.72 15.85
CA LEU A 336 38.35 4.87 16.54
C LEU A 336 38.96 4.50 17.91
N LYS A 337 38.69 3.30 18.41
CA LYS A 337 39.14 2.82 19.73
C LYS A 337 40.32 1.85 19.65
N GLY A 338 40.48 1.18 18.52
CA GLY A 338 41.69 0.43 18.17
C GLY A 338 42.64 1.32 17.40
#